data_AF-A0A6B4TP11-F1
#
_entry.id   AF-A0A6B4TP11-F1
#
_cell.length_a   1.000
_cell.length_b   1.000
_cell.length_c   1.000
_cell.angle_alpha   90.00
_cell.angle_beta   90.00
_cell.angle_gamma   90.00
#
_symmetry.space_group_name_H-M   'P 1'
#
loop_
_entity.id
_entity.type
_entity.pdbx_description
1 polymer ?
#
loop_
_entity_poly.entity_id
_entity_poly.type
_entity_poly.pdbx_seq_one_letter_code
_entity_poly.pdbx_strand_id
1 'polypeptide(L)'
;MDEELLQRLASNSKITATSIFTDDIMADFVVNSALKDSGNVTKINNWLSNGEKGNLPISYTGDKIIGRGVQQGSNVVENFKNAKIILKNNGKGGFNILTSYPAK
;
A
#
# COMPACT_ATOMS: atom_id res chain seq x y z
N MET A 1 -16.60 8.63 -3.17
CA MET A 1 -17.23 8.63 -4.51
C MET A 1 -16.14 8.95 -5.52
N ASP A 2 -16.11 8.30 -6.70
CA ASP A 2 -15.00 8.34 -7.67
C ASP A 2 -14.57 9.77 -8.12
N GLU A 3 -15.40 10.78 -7.88
CA GLU A 3 -15.12 12.20 -8.13
C GLU A 3 -14.00 12.78 -7.24
N GLU A 4 -13.84 12.30 -6.00
CA GLU A 4 -12.75 12.75 -5.11
C GLU A 4 -11.37 12.32 -5.63
N LEU A 5 -11.27 11.16 -6.29
CA LEU A 5 -10.03 10.66 -6.88
C LEU A 5 -9.56 11.58 -8.02
N LEU A 6 -10.49 11.99 -8.87
CA LEU A 6 -10.23 12.87 -10.02
C LEU A 6 -9.87 14.28 -9.57
N GLN A 7 -10.56 14.83 -8.57
CA GLN A 7 -10.23 16.14 -7.99
C GLN A 7 -8.84 16.18 -7.34
N ARG A 8 -8.42 15.07 -6.70
CA ARG A 8 -7.10 14.95 -6.09
C ARG A 8 -5.99 14.86 -7.15
N LEU A 9 -6.25 14.17 -8.27
CA LEU A 9 -5.33 14.12 -9.42
C LEU A 9 -5.16 15.50 -10.07
N ALA A 10 -6.26 16.26 -10.22
CA ALA A 10 -6.24 17.59 -10.82
C ALA A 10 -5.54 18.64 -9.95
N SER A 11 -5.57 18.48 -8.63
CA SER A 11 -5.04 19.47 -7.68
C SER A 11 -3.58 19.24 -7.26
N ASN A 12 -2.95 18.14 -7.68
CA ASN A 12 -1.56 17.82 -7.32
C ASN A 12 -0.81 17.16 -8.48
N SER A 13 -0.08 17.97 -9.25
CA SER A 13 0.77 17.53 -10.39
C SER A 13 1.94 16.58 -10.01
N LYS A 14 2.04 16.13 -8.75
CA LYS A 14 3.01 15.14 -8.26
C LYS A 14 2.42 13.74 -8.07
N ILE A 15 1.12 13.55 -8.30
CA ILE A 15 0.45 12.25 -8.12
C ILE A 15 0.44 11.51 -9.47
N THR A 16 1.39 10.57 -9.63
CA THR A 16 1.57 9.74 -10.83
C THR A 16 0.52 8.63 -10.98
N ALA A 17 -0.22 8.33 -9.92
CA ALA A 17 -1.39 7.46 -9.92
C ALA A 17 -2.21 7.75 -8.65
N THR A 18 -3.54 7.74 -8.77
CA THR A 18 -4.44 7.78 -7.61
C THR A 18 -5.06 6.41 -7.45
N SER A 19 -5.02 5.86 -6.25
CA SER A 19 -5.54 4.53 -5.96
C SER A 19 -6.15 4.56 -4.58
N ILE A 20 -7.39 4.12 -4.49
CA ILE A 20 -8.15 4.08 -3.25
C ILE A 20 -8.60 2.65 -3.01
N PHE A 21 -8.45 2.21 -1.77
CA PHE A 21 -9.04 0.96 -1.30
C PHE A 21 -10.55 1.03 -1.45
N THR A 22 -11.18 -0.08 -1.79
CA THR A 22 -12.64 -0.11 -1.96
C THR A 22 -13.36 0.39 -0.71
N ASP A 23 -12.87 0.00 0.48
CA ASP A 23 -13.38 0.39 1.79
C ASP A 23 -12.25 0.35 2.84
N ASP A 24 -12.43 1.00 3.99
CA ASP A 24 -11.50 0.92 5.13
C ASP A 24 -11.30 -0.52 5.62
N ILE A 25 -12.35 -1.36 5.55
CA ILE A 25 -12.28 -2.79 5.88
C ILE A 25 -11.31 -3.52 4.94
N MET A 26 -11.28 -3.16 3.66
CA MET A 26 -10.33 -3.75 2.71
C MET A 26 -8.91 -3.27 2.96
N ALA A 27 -8.72 -2.00 3.35
CA ALA A 27 -7.42 -1.48 3.72
C ALA A 27 -6.84 -2.25 4.93
N ASP A 28 -7.64 -2.45 5.97
CA ASP A 28 -7.23 -3.21 7.16
C ASP A 28 -6.94 -4.68 6.81
N PHE A 29 -7.82 -5.32 6.03
CA PHE A 29 -7.62 -6.68 5.56
C PHE A 29 -6.30 -6.85 4.79
N VAL A 30 -6.03 -5.97 3.83
CA VAL A 30 -4.81 -5.99 3.01
C VAL A 30 -3.57 -5.84 3.87
N VAL A 31 -3.57 -4.87 4.78
CA VAL A 31 -2.46 -4.64 5.72
C VAL A 31 -2.24 -5.87 6.59
N ASN A 32 -3.30 -6.40 7.20
CA ASN A 32 -3.22 -7.58 8.06
C ASN A 32 -2.74 -8.81 7.30
N SER A 33 -3.22 -9.04 6.08
CA SER A 33 -2.78 -10.13 5.23
C SER A 33 -1.32 -9.96 4.80
N ALA A 34 -0.90 -8.74 4.44
CA ALA A 34 0.50 -8.46 4.09
C ALA A 34 1.44 -8.71 5.27
N LEU A 35 1.01 -8.36 6.49
CA LEU A 35 1.77 -8.58 7.72
C LEU A 35 1.75 -10.06 8.17
N LYS A 36 0.77 -10.85 7.74
CA LYS A 36 0.68 -12.29 8.02
C LYS A 36 1.35 -13.17 6.97
N ASP A 37 1.64 -12.63 5.80
CA ASP A 37 2.37 -13.33 4.75
C ASP A 37 3.75 -13.76 5.26
N SER A 38 4.06 -15.06 5.19
CA SER A 38 5.30 -15.60 5.77
C SER A 38 6.55 -14.98 5.15
N GLY A 39 6.53 -14.66 3.86
CA GLY A 39 7.66 -14.00 3.19
C GLY A 39 7.89 -12.57 3.69
N ASN A 40 6.80 -11.83 3.91
CA ASN A 40 6.86 -10.50 4.50
C ASN A 40 7.24 -10.55 5.98
N VAL A 41 6.71 -11.50 6.76
CA VAL A 41 7.08 -11.70 8.18
C VAL A 41 8.58 -11.92 8.32
N THR A 42 9.17 -12.80 7.49
CA THR A 42 10.62 -13.02 7.49
C THR A 42 11.39 -11.74 7.14
N LYS A 43 10.95 -10.98 6.12
CA LYS A 43 11.56 -9.69 5.76
C LYS A 43 11.50 -8.67 6.90
N ILE A 44 10.34 -8.54 7.55
CA ILE A 44 10.13 -7.62 8.66
C ILE A 44 11.03 -7.99 9.84
N ASN A 45 11.03 -9.26 10.24
CA ASN A 45 11.89 -9.74 11.32
C ASN A 45 13.37 -9.51 11.02
N ASN A 46 13.82 -9.84 9.81
CA ASN A 46 15.20 -9.57 9.40
C ASN A 46 15.52 -8.08 9.44
N TRP A 47 14.65 -7.23 8.88
CA TRP A 47 14.85 -5.78 8.86
C TRP A 47 14.88 -5.18 10.28
N LEU A 48 14.02 -5.64 11.19
CA LEU A 48 14.03 -5.25 12.61
C LEU A 48 15.31 -5.72 13.32
N SER A 49 15.72 -6.97 13.11
CA SER A 49 16.92 -7.55 13.73
C SER A 49 18.22 -6.92 13.22
N ASN A 50 18.28 -6.51 11.95
CA ASN A 50 19.45 -5.84 11.38
C ASN A 50 19.54 -4.36 11.80
N GLY A 51 18.54 -3.81 12.48
CA GLY A 51 18.53 -2.41 12.91
C GLY A 51 18.52 -1.43 11.74
N GLU A 52 17.96 -1.83 10.59
CA GLU A 52 17.90 -0.99 9.41
C GLU A 52 17.05 0.27 9.69
N LYS A 53 17.62 1.43 9.41
CA LYS A 53 16.98 2.74 9.67
C LYS A 53 16.10 3.23 8.52
N GLY A 54 16.10 2.53 7.39
CA GLY A 54 15.29 2.86 6.21
C GLY A 54 13.84 2.38 6.32
N ASN A 55 12.98 2.85 5.42
CA ASN A 55 11.61 2.34 5.30
C ASN A 55 11.63 0.96 4.63
N LEU A 56 10.81 0.02 5.11
CA LEU A 56 10.67 -1.30 4.51
C LEU A 56 9.38 -1.36 3.66
N PRO A 57 9.49 -1.44 2.32
CA PRO A 57 8.35 -1.77 1.49
C PRO A 57 8.05 -3.27 1.56
N ILE A 58 6.83 -3.62 1.93
CA ILE A 58 6.27 -4.97 1.78
C ILE A 58 5.14 -4.93 0.74
N SER A 59 4.94 -6.06 0.07
CA SER A 59 3.92 -6.18 -0.97
C SER A 59 2.86 -7.17 -0.51
N TYR A 60 1.59 -6.79 -0.68
CA TYR A 60 0.47 -7.70 -0.63
C TYR A 60 0.19 -8.19 -2.05
N THR A 61 0.09 -9.50 -2.22
CA THR A 61 -0.37 -10.13 -3.46
C THR A 61 -1.59 -10.97 -3.12
N GLY A 62 -2.67 -10.78 -3.86
CA GLY A 62 -3.90 -11.53 -3.65
C GLY A 62 -4.69 -11.68 -4.95
N ASP A 63 -5.68 -12.55 -4.93
CA ASP A 63 -6.54 -12.82 -6.11
C ASP A 63 -7.80 -11.95 -6.14
N LYS A 64 -8.12 -11.31 -5.02
CA LYS A 64 -9.29 -10.46 -4.83
C LYS A 64 -9.00 -9.02 -5.23
N ILE A 65 -9.98 -8.35 -5.81
CA ILE A 65 -9.92 -6.91 -6.08
C ILE A 65 -9.99 -6.17 -4.73
N ILE A 66 -8.96 -5.42 -4.40
CA ILE A 66 -8.81 -4.70 -3.13
C ILE A 66 -8.93 -3.18 -3.28
N GLY A 67 -8.86 -2.69 -4.51
CA GLY A 67 -9.00 -1.28 -4.82
C GLY A 67 -9.06 -1.03 -6.30
N ARG A 68 -9.18 0.24 -6.65
CA ARG A 68 -9.20 0.71 -8.03
C ARG A 68 -8.24 1.88 -8.16
N GLY A 69 -7.59 1.97 -9.31
CA GLY A 69 -6.65 3.04 -9.57
C GLY A 69 -6.69 3.51 -11.02
N VAL A 70 -6.25 4.75 -11.20
CA VAL A 70 -6.03 5.35 -12.52
C VAL A 70 -4.56 5.72 -12.60
N GLN A 71 -3.87 5.23 -13.62
CA GLN A 71 -2.49 5.58 -13.90
C GLN A 71 -2.43 6.88 -14.71
N GLN A 72 -1.50 7.78 -14.38
CA GLN A 72 -1.30 9.03 -15.12
C GLN A 72 -1.03 8.72 -16.61
N GLY A 73 -1.85 9.29 -17.50
CA GLY A 73 -1.83 9.03 -18.94
C GLY A 73 -2.86 8.01 -19.44
N SER A 74 -3.59 7.35 -18.54
CA SER A 74 -4.73 6.49 -18.87
C SER A 74 -6.02 7.08 -18.31
N ASN A 75 -7.10 7.05 -19.11
CA ASN A 75 -8.45 7.39 -18.64
C ASN A 75 -9.24 6.15 -18.16
N VAL A 76 -8.58 4.99 -18.07
CA VAL A 76 -9.22 3.73 -17.69
C VAL A 76 -8.95 3.45 -16.22
N VAL A 77 -10.03 3.23 -15.46
CA VAL A 77 -9.99 2.73 -14.09
C VAL A 77 -9.68 1.25 -14.13
N GLU A 78 -8.55 0.84 -13.56
CA GLU A 78 -8.17 -0.57 -13.44
C GLU A 78 -8.46 -1.10 -12.02
N ASN A 79 -8.82 -2.38 -11.95
CA ASN A 79 -8.98 -3.09 -10.68
C ASN A 79 -7.61 -3.56 -10.19
N PHE A 80 -7.23 -3.15 -8.99
CA PHE A 80 -5.98 -3.56 -8.36
C PHE A 80 -6.25 -4.67 -7.34
N LYS A 81 -5.41 -5.70 -7.43
CA LYS A 81 -5.43 -6.86 -6.52
C LYS A 81 -4.24 -6.89 -5.57
N ASN A 82 -3.19 -6.15 -5.93
CA ASN A 82 -1.97 -6.05 -5.17
C ASN A 82 -1.92 -4.71 -4.43
N ALA A 83 -1.13 -4.66 -3.36
CA ALA A 83 -0.89 -3.42 -2.64
C ALA A 83 0.55 -3.34 -2.17
N LYS A 84 1.00 -2.11 -1.92
CA LYS A 84 2.26 -1.82 -1.26
C LYS A 84 1.99 -1.22 0.09
N ILE A 85 2.70 -1.72 1.09
CA ILE A 85 2.65 -1.24 2.46
C ILE A 85 4.08 -0.83 2.81
N ILE A 86 4.24 0.42 3.25
CA ILE A 86 5.53 0.97 3.64
C ILE A 86 5.59 1.01 5.15
N LEU A 87 6.51 0.25 5.74
CA LEU A 87 6.76 0.23 7.16
C LEU A 87 7.91 1.19 7.50
N LYS A 88 7.82 1.80 8.68
CA LYS A 88 8.85 2.66 9.24
C LYS A 88 9.26 2.14 10.61
N ASN A 89 10.56 2.00 10.83
CA ASN A 89 11.10 1.53 12.09
C ASN A 89 10.79 2.57 13.18
N ASN A 90 10.24 2.13 14.31
CA ASN A 90 9.89 3.02 15.41
C ASN A 90 11.02 3.19 16.45
N GLY A 91 12.16 2.53 16.24
CA GLY A 91 13.35 2.62 17.09
C GLY A 91 13.24 1.87 18.42
N LYS A 92 12.11 1.20 18.69
CA LYS A 92 11.84 0.44 19.93
C LYS A 92 11.75 -1.07 19.68
N GLY A 93 12.35 -1.56 18.59
CA GLY A 93 12.23 -2.96 18.16
C GLY A 93 10.89 -3.28 17.50
N GLY A 94 10.15 -2.27 17.06
CA GLY A 94 8.90 -2.44 16.32
C GLY A 94 8.81 -1.53 15.10
N PHE A 95 7.62 -1.47 14.51
CA PHE A 95 7.37 -0.71 13.30
C PHE A 95 6.01 -0.01 13.34
N ASN A 96 5.91 1.08 12.59
CA ASN A 96 4.66 1.76 12.30
C ASN A 96 4.41 1.71 10.79
N ILE A 97 3.15 1.69 10.37
CA ILE A 97 2.79 1.78 8.96
C ILE A 97 2.86 3.26 8.57
N LEU A 98 3.72 3.60 7.61
CA LEU A 98 3.86 4.95 7.10
C LEU A 98 2.75 5.26 6.09
N THR A 99 2.51 4.34 5.16
CA THR A 99 1.46 4.44 4.16
C THR A 99 1.17 3.05 3.58
N SER A 100 -0.06 2.86 3.10
CA SER A 100 -0.43 1.71 2.28
C SER A 100 -1.29 2.17 1.12
N TYR A 101 -1.12 1.56 -0.05
CA TYR A 101 -1.91 1.89 -1.23
C TYR A 101 -2.02 0.68 -2.18
N PRO A 102 -3.17 0.51 -2.86
CA PRO A 102 -3.29 -0.46 -3.93
C PRO A 102 -2.31 -0.14 -5.07
N ALA A 103 -1.69 -1.17 -5.64
CA ALA A 103 -0.76 -1.05 -6.76
C ALA A 103 -0.98 -2.22 -7.72
N LYS A 104 -0.58 -2.04 -8.98
CA LYS A 104 -0.58 -3.11 -9.97
C LYS A 104 0.52 -4.12 -9.67
#